data_AF-A0A135SUS3-F1
#
_entry.id   AF-A0A135SUS3-F1
#
_cell.length_a   1.000
_cell.length_b   1.000
_cell.length_c   1.000
_cell.angle_alpha   90.00
_cell.angle_beta   90.00
_cell.angle_gamma   90.00
#
_symmetry.space_group_name_H-M   'P 1'
#
loop_
_entity.id
_entity.type
_entity.pdbx_description
1 polymer ?
#
loop_
_entity_poly.entity_id
_entity_poly.type
_entity_poly.pdbx_seq_one_letter_code
_entity_poly.pdbx_strand_id
1 'polypeptide(L)'
;MTKSMNAAGPATSSKKRCGTCIVRETLKPNLSSFSSQPLGEALLRIALSEVSHAGKALQHALLAFSAQCRYGPAFRAEELKISALHALNLSAAEGMSAHKAVQHVAAGMVLCMFEITRPSHSTNHWLCYLRSSRTLIESVSVEKFWRVSDAPMLLEWLSYHEILARFSLRHWRKPEAELPSQVICDTRPFTSPETRKKARVELSMIMGQASLESKRFFEPLGLLSEVVAEILPSDNLETHKEEYRCKIKTLKAEIESLRTFASCSLEDLKAQKIAAKSEVYRLSTLVYLSRTTDQGEQEDSGIAVLVERGLQLLPVMGTCERPLPLLIFGCEARTDEERHRILDLVSNAGKTLPDRELHSVKKLLHALWTQDDLHTDSILKPTYMEKLSTVFSASELLPHFA
;
A
#
# COMPACT_ATOMS: atom_id res chain seq x y z
N MET A 1 25.17 60.76 -29.53
CA MET A 1 26.42 59.97 -29.69
C MET A 1 27.08 59.88 -28.33
N THR A 2 26.83 58.80 -27.57
CA THR A 2 27.77 57.67 -27.30
C THR A 2 28.93 58.10 -26.38
N LYS A 3 29.16 57.56 -25.17
CA LYS A 3 29.13 56.17 -24.68
C LYS A 3 29.00 56.19 -23.15
N SER A 4 28.15 55.33 -22.57
CA SER A 4 28.22 54.94 -21.15
C SER A 4 28.71 53.51 -21.04
N MET A 5 29.55 53.30 -20.03
CA MET A 5 30.31 52.10 -19.70
C MET A 5 29.42 50.94 -19.21
N ASN A 6 29.96 49.74 -19.42
CA ASN A 6 29.49 48.43 -19.00
C ASN A 6 29.13 48.34 -17.50
N ALA A 7 28.01 47.67 -17.20
CA ALA A 7 27.82 46.92 -15.96
C ALA A 7 27.31 45.53 -16.33
N ALA A 8 28.18 44.53 -16.16
CA ALA A 8 27.85 43.12 -16.27
C ALA A 8 26.89 42.73 -15.13
N GLY A 9 25.73 42.19 -15.48
CA GLY A 9 24.82 41.58 -14.52
C GLY A 9 25.42 40.29 -13.93
N PRO A 10 25.09 39.93 -12.68
CA PRO A 10 25.66 38.75 -12.05
C PRO A 10 25.12 37.50 -12.73
N ALA A 11 26.05 36.67 -13.23
CA ALA A 11 25.77 35.31 -13.68
C ALA A 11 25.14 34.52 -12.53
N THR A 12 23.89 34.10 -12.70
CA THR A 12 23.22 33.18 -11.78
C THR A 12 23.92 31.82 -11.85
N SER A 13 24.77 31.52 -10.85
CA SER A 13 25.38 30.20 -10.72
C SER A 13 24.29 29.17 -10.43
N SER A 14 24.03 28.28 -11.39
CA SER A 14 23.29 27.03 -11.15
C SER A 14 24.11 26.18 -10.17
N LYS A 15 23.77 26.21 -8.88
CA LYS A 15 24.35 25.31 -7.88
C LYS A 15 23.97 23.87 -8.26
N LYS A 16 24.94 23.09 -8.71
CA LYS A 16 24.82 21.62 -8.86
C LYS A 16 24.42 21.04 -7.49
N ARG A 17 23.15 20.64 -7.33
CA ARG A 17 22.68 19.99 -6.10
C ARG A 17 23.35 18.62 -5.96
N CYS A 18 23.85 18.31 -4.76
CA CYS A 18 24.44 17.01 -4.43
C CYS A 18 23.38 15.89 -4.52
N GLY A 19 23.79 14.66 -4.85
CA GLY A 19 22.91 13.50 -4.93
C GLY A 19 22.08 13.27 -3.65
N THR A 20 22.65 13.52 -2.48
CA THR A 20 21.94 13.40 -1.18
C THR A 20 20.84 14.46 -0.99
N CYS A 21 21.05 15.69 -1.47
CA CYS A 21 20.01 16.73 -1.46
C CYS A 21 18.84 16.35 -2.37
N ILE A 22 19.15 15.77 -3.53
CA ILE A 22 18.15 15.31 -4.51
C ILE A 22 17.32 14.17 -3.91
N VAL A 23 17.98 13.21 -3.26
CA VAL A 23 17.31 12.11 -2.55
C VAL A 23 16.37 12.67 -1.48
N ARG A 24 16.82 13.57 -0.60
CA ARG A 24 15.98 14.09 0.48
C ARG A 24 14.75 14.87 -0.02
N GLU A 25 14.91 15.68 -1.07
CA GLU A 25 13.80 16.44 -1.68
C GLU A 25 12.79 15.54 -2.40
N THR A 26 13.26 14.46 -3.04
CA THR A 26 12.42 13.57 -3.85
C THR A 26 11.74 12.49 -3.01
N LEU A 27 12.38 12.00 -1.95
CA LEU A 27 11.81 10.94 -1.09
C LEU A 27 10.69 11.47 -0.18
N LYS A 28 10.73 12.73 0.26
CA LYS A 28 9.78 13.24 1.25
C LYS A 28 8.30 13.17 0.81
N PRO A 29 7.92 13.53 -0.43
CA PRO A 29 6.54 13.37 -0.90
C PRO A 29 6.22 11.94 -1.37
N ASN A 30 7.21 11.17 -1.82
CA ASN A 30 7.00 9.87 -2.48
C ASN A 30 7.21 8.65 -1.56
N LEU A 31 7.82 8.85 -0.40
CA LEU A 31 8.00 7.87 0.68
C LEU A 31 7.48 8.46 1.99
N SER A 32 6.26 9.01 1.98
CA SER A 32 5.61 9.41 3.22
C SER A 32 5.30 8.15 4.04
N SER A 33 5.70 8.12 5.31
CA SER A 33 5.34 6.98 6.15
C SER A 33 3.85 7.01 6.51
N PHE A 34 3.28 5.82 6.47
CA PHE A 34 2.04 5.36 7.11
C PHE A 34 1.73 6.03 8.46
N SER A 35 2.74 6.20 9.31
CA SER A 35 2.64 6.68 10.70
C SER A 35 2.97 8.17 10.87
N SER A 36 3.05 8.95 9.78
CA SER A 36 3.56 10.34 9.78
C SER A 36 4.99 10.48 10.32
N GLN A 37 5.70 9.37 10.44
CA GLN A 37 7.10 9.30 10.82
C GLN A 37 7.98 9.69 9.63
N PRO A 38 9.18 10.24 9.86
CA PRO A 38 10.06 10.68 8.78
C PRO A 38 10.78 9.49 8.13
N LEU A 39 10.05 8.64 7.39
CA LEU A 39 10.58 7.41 6.77
C LEU A 39 11.83 7.67 5.94
N GLY A 40 11.81 8.70 5.09
CA GLY A 40 12.98 9.08 4.31
C GLY A 40 14.21 9.41 5.18
N GLU A 41 14.05 10.01 6.35
CA GLU A 41 15.17 10.32 7.25
C GLU A 41 15.70 9.07 7.94
N ALA A 42 14.84 8.15 8.35
CA ALA A 42 15.32 6.88 8.90
C ALA A 42 16.00 6.02 7.83
N LEU A 43 15.47 5.97 6.60
CA LEU A 43 16.14 5.28 5.49
C LEU A 43 17.53 5.84 5.24
N LEU A 44 17.70 7.17 5.32
CA LEU A 44 19.02 7.80 5.24
C LEU A 44 19.91 7.43 6.43
N ARG A 45 19.39 7.37 7.66
CA ARG A 45 20.16 6.91 8.83
C ARG A 45 20.60 5.45 8.68
N ILE A 46 19.70 4.56 8.26
CA ILE A 46 19.99 3.13 8.02
C ILE A 46 21.05 2.98 6.91
N ALA A 47 20.97 3.79 5.87
CA ALA A 47 21.91 3.76 4.75
C ALA A 47 23.32 4.23 5.15
N LEU A 48 23.44 5.02 6.21
CA LEU A 48 24.68 5.65 6.66
C LEU A 48 25.22 5.09 7.99
N SER A 49 24.49 4.18 8.65
CA SER A 49 24.82 3.70 9.99
C SER A 49 26.10 2.85 10.05
N GLU A 50 26.32 2.00 9.05
CA GLU A 50 27.51 1.14 8.96
C GLU A 50 27.97 1.01 7.50
N VAL A 51 29.30 1.00 7.29
CA VAL A 51 29.90 0.73 5.98
C VAL A 51 29.82 -0.77 5.70
N SER A 52 28.70 -1.20 5.12
CA SER A 52 28.44 -2.59 4.75
C SER A 52 27.97 -2.70 3.30
N HIS A 53 28.02 -3.91 2.72
CA HIS A 53 27.43 -4.16 1.41
C HIS A 53 25.90 -3.94 1.41
N ALA A 54 25.21 -4.24 2.52
CA ALA A 54 23.79 -3.96 2.68
C ALA A 54 23.47 -2.45 2.76
N GLY A 55 24.31 -1.67 3.44
CA GLY A 55 24.19 -0.20 3.47
C GLY A 55 24.39 0.40 2.07
N LYS A 56 25.42 -0.06 1.32
CA LYS A 56 25.63 0.33 -0.09
C LYS A 56 24.44 -0.04 -0.98
N ALA A 57 23.86 -1.22 -0.77
CA ALA A 57 22.66 -1.63 -1.50
C ALA A 57 21.50 -0.65 -1.28
N LEU A 58 21.23 -0.28 -0.02
CA LEU A 58 20.19 0.71 0.29
C LEU A 58 20.50 2.07 -0.34
N GLN A 59 21.74 2.54 -0.32
CA GLN A 59 22.12 3.79 -0.99
C GLN A 59 21.85 3.73 -2.50
N HIS A 60 22.23 2.65 -3.18
CA HIS A 60 21.95 2.46 -4.59
C HIS A 60 20.44 2.39 -4.87
N ALA A 61 19.66 1.70 -4.03
CA ALA A 61 18.21 1.62 -4.16
C ALA A 61 17.55 3.00 -4.00
N LEU A 62 17.96 3.80 -3.01
CA LEU A 62 17.45 5.16 -2.80
C LEU A 62 17.79 6.08 -3.97
N LEU A 63 19.00 5.95 -4.53
CA LEU A 63 19.41 6.69 -5.73
C LEU A 63 18.62 6.24 -6.97
N ALA A 64 18.38 4.94 -7.15
CA ALA A 64 17.58 4.39 -8.24
C ALA A 64 16.15 4.95 -8.20
N PHE A 65 15.49 4.84 -7.03
CA PHE A 65 14.14 5.35 -6.83
C PHE A 65 14.06 6.87 -7.03
N SER A 66 15.01 7.63 -6.47
CA SER A 66 15.04 9.09 -6.64
C SER A 66 15.27 9.48 -8.11
N ALA A 67 16.12 8.76 -8.83
CA ALA A 67 16.34 8.98 -10.25
C ALA A 67 15.05 8.72 -11.05
N GLN A 68 14.31 7.66 -10.72
CA GLN A 68 13.05 7.32 -11.38
C GLN A 68 11.96 8.36 -11.11
N CYS A 69 11.76 8.77 -9.85
CA CYS A 69 10.77 9.79 -9.51
C CYS A 69 11.06 11.13 -10.22
N ARG A 70 12.34 11.45 -10.46
CA ARG A 70 12.74 12.73 -11.05
C ARG A 70 12.77 12.73 -12.57
N TYR A 71 13.31 11.68 -13.18
CA TYR A 71 13.59 11.62 -14.61
C TYR A 71 12.70 10.62 -15.36
N GLY A 72 11.80 9.93 -14.65
CA GLY A 72 11.04 8.82 -15.20
C GLY A 72 11.89 7.55 -15.37
N PRO A 73 11.38 6.53 -16.09
CA PRO A 73 12.11 5.29 -16.36
C PRO A 73 13.33 5.57 -17.24
N ALA A 74 14.50 5.71 -16.62
CA ALA A 74 15.76 6.03 -17.28
C ALA A 74 16.77 4.90 -17.10
N PHE A 75 17.65 4.69 -18.08
CA PHE A 75 18.72 3.69 -18.04
C PHE A 75 19.54 3.79 -16.74
N ARG A 76 19.84 5.01 -16.29
CA ARG A 76 20.58 5.25 -15.05
C ARG A 76 19.89 4.71 -13.79
N ALA A 77 18.57 4.76 -13.74
CA ALA A 77 17.80 4.25 -12.60
C ALA A 77 17.89 2.71 -12.54
N GLU A 78 17.86 2.04 -13.69
CA GLU A 78 18.07 0.59 -13.79
C GLU A 78 19.50 0.16 -13.43
N GLU A 79 20.53 0.88 -13.91
CA GLU A 79 21.92 0.60 -13.51
C GLU A 79 22.11 0.64 -11.98
N LEU A 80 21.48 1.62 -11.33
CA LEU A 80 21.52 1.77 -9.88
C LEU A 80 20.76 0.65 -9.18
N LYS A 81 19.60 0.23 -9.71
CA LYS A 81 18.88 -0.95 -9.22
C LYS A 81 19.73 -2.22 -9.33
N ILE A 82 20.39 -2.46 -10.47
CA ILE A 82 21.28 -3.61 -10.66
C ILE A 82 22.44 -3.55 -9.65
N SER A 83 23.01 -2.37 -9.43
CA SER A 83 24.06 -2.15 -8.44
C SER A 83 23.58 -2.42 -7.01
N ALA A 84 22.32 -2.09 -6.69
CA ALA A 84 21.72 -2.42 -5.41
C ALA A 84 21.59 -3.94 -5.23
N LEU A 85 21.07 -4.65 -6.25
CA LEU A 85 20.92 -6.11 -6.23
C LEU A 85 22.27 -6.83 -6.10
N HIS A 86 23.30 -6.38 -6.82
CA HIS A 86 24.64 -6.93 -6.69
C HIS A 86 25.19 -6.77 -5.27
N ALA A 87 25.01 -5.59 -4.66
CA ALA A 87 25.44 -5.34 -3.29
C ALA A 87 24.64 -6.16 -2.25
N LEU A 88 23.34 -6.40 -2.46
CA LEU A 88 22.55 -7.32 -1.62
C LEU A 88 23.10 -8.74 -1.70
N ASN A 89 23.40 -9.23 -2.90
CA ASN A 89 23.96 -10.56 -3.10
C ASN A 89 25.32 -10.73 -2.41
N LEU A 90 26.22 -9.75 -2.55
CA LEU A 90 27.50 -9.74 -1.84
C LEU A 90 27.28 -9.76 -0.32
N SER A 91 26.36 -8.94 0.19
CA SER A 91 26.08 -8.91 1.63
C SER A 91 25.49 -10.23 2.14
N ALA A 92 24.68 -10.93 1.34
CA ALA A 92 24.07 -12.20 1.75
C ALA A 92 25.12 -13.31 1.94
N ALA A 93 26.23 -13.25 1.20
CA ALA A 93 27.34 -14.19 1.32
C ALA A 93 28.16 -14.02 2.63
N GLU A 94 28.05 -12.87 3.29
CA GLU A 94 28.83 -12.53 4.50
C GLU A 94 28.11 -12.85 5.82
N GLY A 95 27.01 -13.59 5.76
CA GLY A 95 26.15 -13.87 6.92
C GLY A 95 25.23 -12.71 7.31
N MET A 96 24.11 -13.06 7.96
CA MET A 96 23.00 -12.15 8.25
C MET A 96 22.90 -11.82 9.74
N SER A 97 23.31 -10.60 10.11
CA SER A 97 23.02 -10.00 11.43
C SER A 97 21.70 -9.24 11.42
N ALA A 98 21.15 -8.90 12.59
CA ALA A 98 19.94 -8.07 12.69
C ALA A 98 20.12 -6.69 12.03
N HIS A 99 21.27 -6.04 12.22
CA HIS A 99 21.58 -4.75 11.57
C HIS A 99 21.66 -4.87 10.04
N LYS A 100 22.33 -5.91 9.52
CA LYS A 100 22.36 -6.19 8.07
C LYS A 100 20.95 -6.48 7.56
N ALA A 101 20.14 -7.23 8.30
CA ALA A 101 18.75 -7.53 7.92
C ALA A 101 17.90 -6.26 7.82
N VAL A 102 18.05 -5.29 8.73
CA VAL A 102 17.38 -3.98 8.63
C VAL A 102 17.78 -3.23 7.36
N GLN A 103 19.07 -3.21 7.02
CA GLN A 103 19.55 -2.59 5.78
C GLN A 103 19.02 -3.31 4.52
N HIS A 104 18.99 -4.65 4.53
CA HIS A 104 18.42 -5.46 3.45
C HIS A 104 16.91 -5.22 3.28
N VAL A 105 16.14 -5.24 4.37
CA VAL A 105 14.69 -4.99 4.35
C VAL A 105 14.41 -3.58 3.83
N ALA A 106 15.15 -2.59 4.31
CA ALA A 106 15.02 -1.22 3.82
C ALA A 106 15.31 -1.14 2.30
N ALA A 107 16.40 -1.78 1.83
CA ALA A 107 16.74 -1.79 0.42
C ALA A 107 15.67 -2.52 -0.41
N GLY A 108 15.18 -3.67 0.07
CA GLY A 108 14.11 -4.44 -0.52
C GLY A 108 12.82 -3.61 -0.65
N MET A 109 12.40 -2.93 0.41
CA MET A 109 11.21 -2.08 0.36
C MET A 109 11.37 -0.88 -0.59
N VAL A 110 12.55 -0.26 -0.67
CA VAL A 110 12.80 0.81 -1.67
C VAL A 110 12.76 0.26 -3.09
N LEU A 111 13.31 -0.93 -3.33
CA LEU A 111 13.20 -1.63 -4.62
C LEU A 111 11.76 -2.05 -4.95
N CYS A 112 10.96 -2.41 -3.92
CA CYS A 112 9.53 -2.65 -4.06
C CYS A 112 8.84 -1.39 -4.60
N MET A 113 9.09 -0.22 -4.00
CA MET A 113 8.53 1.05 -4.49
C MET A 113 9.02 1.42 -5.88
N PHE A 114 10.28 1.13 -6.19
CA PHE A 114 10.84 1.33 -7.53
C PHE A 114 10.04 0.55 -8.59
N GLU A 115 9.70 -0.71 -8.33
CA GLU A 115 8.89 -1.50 -9.25
C GLU A 115 7.44 -1.02 -9.32
N ILE A 116 6.82 -0.74 -8.16
CA ILE A 116 5.44 -0.22 -8.08
C ILE A 116 5.31 1.06 -8.91
N THR A 117 6.33 1.93 -8.87
CA THR A 117 6.27 3.23 -9.55
C THR A 117 6.59 3.18 -11.06
N ARG A 118 7.08 2.03 -11.61
CA ARG A 118 6.98 1.53 -13.04
C ARG A 118 6.97 2.62 -14.11
N PRO A 119 6.54 2.52 -15.40
CA PRO A 119 5.14 2.58 -15.84
C PRO A 119 4.70 1.52 -16.86
N SER A 120 5.65 0.83 -17.50
CA SER A 120 5.39 0.09 -18.73
C SER A 120 6.00 -1.32 -18.77
N HIS A 121 6.77 -1.74 -17.75
CA HIS A 121 7.52 -2.99 -17.78
C HIS A 121 7.82 -3.54 -16.38
N SER A 122 6.93 -3.29 -15.41
CA SER A 122 7.05 -3.93 -14.10
C SER A 122 6.44 -5.31 -14.25
N THR A 123 7.27 -6.35 -14.20
CA THR A 123 6.84 -7.66 -13.73
C THR A 123 6.36 -7.50 -12.27
N ASN A 124 5.61 -8.46 -11.73
CA ASN A 124 5.19 -8.46 -10.31
C ASN A 124 6.40 -8.62 -9.33
N HIS A 125 7.60 -8.16 -9.68
CA HIS A 125 8.82 -8.21 -8.86
C HIS A 125 8.71 -7.40 -7.57
N TRP A 126 7.84 -6.40 -7.50
CA TRP A 126 7.56 -5.71 -6.23
C TRP A 126 7.11 -6.72 -5.15
N LEU A 127 6.34 -7.74 -5.53
CA LEU A 127 5.91 -8.81 -4.64
C LEU A 127 7.09 -9.68 -4.20
N CYS A 128 8.10 -9.90 -5.05
CA CYS A 128 9.35 -10.57 -4.67
C CYS A 128 10.04 -9.80 -3.55
N TYR A 129 10.27 -8.50 -3.74
CA TYR A 129 10.96 -7.69 -2.74
C TYR A 129 10.19 -7.64 -1.42
N LEU A 130 8.86 -7.56 -1.48
CA LEU A 130 7.99 -7.61 -0.31
C LEU A 130 8.12 -8.94 0.45
N ARG A 131 7.96 -10.07 -0.25
CA ARG A 131 8.03 -11.41 0.35
C ARG A 131 9.44 -11.74 0.83
N SER A 132 10.48 -11.40 0.08
CA SER A 132 11.87 -11.62 0.48
C SER A 132 12.21 -10.81 1.74
N SER A 133 11.74 -9.57 1.83
CA SER A 133 11.89 -8.76 3.05
C SER A 133 11.24 -9.46 4.25
N ARG A 134 10.05 -10.02 4.05
CA ARG A 134 9.35 -10.79 5.08
C ARG A 134 10.15 -12.02 5.52
N THR A 135 10.56 -12.87 4.58
CA THR A 135 11.35 -14.07 4.86
C THR A 135 12.66 -13.75 5.56
N LEU A 136 13.27 -12.61 5.26
CA LEU A 136 14.51 -12.17 5.89
C LEU A 136 14.33 -11.79 7.36
N ILE A 137 13.22 -11.13 7.71
CA ILE A 137 12.89 -10.81 9.11
C ILE A 137 12.69 -12.10 9.90
N GLU A 138 12.01 -13.08 9.30
CA GLU A 138 11.82 -14.39 9.93
C GLU A 138 13.15 -15.12 10.18
N SER A 139 14.11 -15.04 9.26
CA SER A 139 15.39 -15.73 9.39
C SER A 139 16.28 -15.18 10.50
N VAL A 140 16.16 -13.89 10.84
CA VAL A 140 16.89 -13.28 11.97
C VAL A 140 16.09 -13.22 13.27
N SER A 141 14.83 -13.69 13.25
CA SER A 141 13.79 -13.48 14.25
C SER A 141 13.26 -12.04 14.35
N VAL A 142 11.93 -11.93 14.42
CA VAL A 142 11.22 -10.64 14.54
C VAL A 142 11.69 -9.85 15.76
N GLU A 143 11.92 -10.53 16.90
CA GLU A 143 12.36 -9.89 18.14
C GLU A 143 13.74 -9.25 18.01
N LYS A 144 14.70 -9.92 17.37
CA LYS A 144 16.05 -9.36 17.15
C LYS A 144 16.02 -8.24 16.12
N PHE A 145 15.22 -8.38 15.07
CA PHE A 145 15.02 -7.35 14.07
C PHE A 145 14.49 -6.06 14.70
N TRP A 146 13.44 -6.18 15.52
CA TRP A 146 12.76 -5.04 16.13
C TRP A 146 13.63 -4.23 17.10
N ARG A 147 14.61 -4.86 17.77
CA ARG A 147 15.52 -4.18 18.71
C ARG A 147 16.47 -3.17 18.04
N VAL A 148 16.59 -3.18 16.72
CA VAL A 148 17.38 -2.19 15.97
C VAL A 148 16.58 -0.90 15.83
N SER A 149 17.20 0.25 16.17
CA SER A 149 16.52 1.54 16.38
C SER A 149 15.48 1.96 15.32
N ASP A 150 15.78 1.79 14.03
CA ASP A 150 14.89 2.23 12.93
C ASP A 150 14.02 1.09 12.37
N ALA A 151 14.13 -0.13 12.90
CA ALA A 151 13.43 -1.33 12.40
C ALA A 151 11.90 -1.31 12.63
N PRO A 152 11.34 -0.79 13.74
CA PRO A 152 9.90 -0.75 13.96
C PRO A 152 9.14 -0.07 12.82
N MET A 153 9.65 1.07 12.34
CA MET A 153 9.02 1.81 11.25
C MET A 153 9.10 1.08 9.91
N LEU A 154 10.18 0.32 9.66
CA LEU A 154 10.25 -0.56 8.48
C LEU A 154 9.25 -1.69 8.57
N LEU A 155 9.02 -2.24 9.77
CA LEU A 155 8.04 -3.31 9.96
C LEU A 155 6.63 -2.78 9.73
N GLU A 156 6.29 -1.61 10.29
CA GLU A 156 5.02 -0.93 9.99
C GLU A 156 4.83 -0.76 8.48
N TRP A 157 5.85 -0.24 7.78
CA TRP A 157 5.81 -0.03 6.34
C TRP A 157 5.63 -1.34 5.57
N LEU A 158 6.38 -2.38 5.91
CA LEU A 158 6.27 -3.70 5.31
C LEU A 158 4.87 -4.31 5.51
N SER A 159 4.36 -4.29 6.75
CA SER A 159 3.06 -4.88 7.10
C SER A 159 1.92 -4.17 6.37
N TYR A 160 1.97 -2.85 6.22
CA TYR A 160 0.98 -2.10 5.46
C TYR A 160 0.90 -2.57 3.99
N HIS A 161 2.05 -2.65 3.31
CA HIS A 161 2.09 -3.15 1.93
C HIS A 161 1.64 -4.61 1.84
N GLU A 162 1.98 -5.45 2.81
CA GLU A 162 1.58 -6.85 2.83
C GLU A 162 0.07 -7.02 2.99
N ILE A 163 -0.57 -6.29 3.91
CA ILE A 163 -2.03 -6.32 4.10
C ILE A 163 -2.77 -5.95 2.81
N LEU A 164 -2.29 -4.94 2.10
CA LEU A 164 -2.92 -4.50 0.84
C LEU A 164 -2.60 -5.43 -0.34
N ALA A 165 -1.43 -6.06 -0.35
CA ALA A 165 -1.12 -7.13 -1.28
C ALA A 165 -2.06 -8.34 -1.08
N ARG A 166 -2.42 -8.69 0.17
CA ARG A 166 -3.38 -9.76 0.47
C ARG A 166 -4.74 -9.49 -0.16
N PHE A 167 -5.25 -8.27 -0.04
CA PHE A 167 -6.50 -7.86 -0.69
C PHE A 167 -6.43 -8.08 -2.20
N SER A 168 -5.36 -7.62 -2.83
CA SER A 168 -5.17 -7.74 -4.28
C SER A 168 -5.08 -9.21 -4.73
N LEU A 169 -4.27 -10.01 -4.04
CA LEU A 169 -4.09 -11.43 -4.31
C LEU A 169 -5.36 -12.25 -4.09
N ARG A 170 -6.25 -11.83 -3.19
CA ARG A 170 -7.54 -12.51 -2.96
C ARG A 170 -8.42 -12.54 -4.22
N HIS A 171 -8.32 -11.50 -5.03
CA HIS A 171 -9.13 -11.28 -6.22
C HIS A 171 -8.36 -11.53 -7.53
N TRP A 172 -7.04 -11.40 -7.54
CA TRP A 172 -6.20 -11.65 -8.72
C TRP A 172 -5.93 -13.14 -8.93
N ARG A 173 -6.82 -13.81 -9.67
CA ARG A 173 -6.80 -15.26 -9.93
C ARG A 173 -6.42 -15.53 -11.39
N LYS A 174 -5.13 -15.48 -11.71
CA LYS A 174 -4.65 -15.91 -13.03
C LYS A 174 -4.55 -17.43 -13.10
N PRO A 175 -5.10 -18.10 -14.14
CA PRO A 175 -4.85 -19.50 -14.39
C PRO A 175 -3.33 -19.76 -14.51
N GLU A 176 -2.85 -20.88 -13.95
CA GLU A 176 -1.43 -21.27 -14.02
C GLU A 176 -0.88 -21.32 -15.46
N ALA A 177 -1.75 -21.60 -16.44
CA ALA A 177 -1.39 -21.62 -17.86
C ALA A 177 -1.18 -20.22 -18.49
N GLU A 178 -1.76 -19.17 -17.91
CA GLU A 178 -1.65 -17.78 -18.40
C GLU A 178 -0.55 -16.98 -17.68
N LEU A 179 0.01 -17.54 -16.61
CA LEU A 179 1.15 -16.99 -15.92
C LEU A 179 2.38 -17.20 -16.82
N PRO A 180 3.12 -16.13 -17.21
CA PRO A 180 4.32 -16.28 -18.00
C PRO A 180 5.26 -17.29 -17.35
N SER A 181 5.93 -18.14 -18.13
CA SER A 181 6.87 -19.16 -17.62
C SER A 181 8.04 -18.60 -16.77
N GLN A 182 8.09 -17.27 -16.62
CA GLN A 182 9.06 -16.49 -15.85
C GLN A 182 8.46 -15.85 -14.58
N VAL A 183 7.36 -16.36 -14.01
CA VAL A 183 6.85 -15.83 -12.74
C VAL A 183 7.88 -16.08 -11.63
N ILE A 184 8.65 -15.04 -11.33
CA ILE A 184 9.76 -15.07 -10.35
C ILE A 184 9.24 -15.14 -8.91
N CYS A 185 8.00 -14.72 -8.66
CA CYS A 185 7.40 -14.67 -7.33
C CYS A 185 6.22 -15.61 -7.20
N ASP A 186 6.10 -16.28 -6.05
CA ASP A 186 4.87 -16.92 -5.66
C ASP A 186 3.73 -15.87 -5.60
N THR A 187 2.65 -16.09 -6.34
CA THR A 187 1.46 -15.22 -6.39
C THR A 187 0.28 -15.86 -5.68
N ARG A 188 0.48 -16.93 -4.90
CA ARG A 188 -0.60 -17.54 -4.13
C ARG A 188 -1.05 -16.58 -3.01
N PRO A 189 -2.36 -16.50 -2.74
CA PRO A 189 -2.89 -15.74 -1.61
C PRO A 189 -2.25 -16.16 -0.28
N PHE A 190 -2.11 -15.22 0.66
CA PHE A 190 -1.61 -15.48 2.02
C PHE A 190 -2.68 -16.15 2.92
N THR A 191 -3.28 -17.24 2.47
CA THR A 191 -4.48 -17.82 3.11
C THR A 191 -4.20 -19.03 3.98
N SER A 192 -2.97 -19.53 4.05
CA SER A 192 -2.67 -20.68 4.91
C SER A 192 -2.89 -20.31 6.39
N PRO A 193 -3.47 -21.23 7.21
CA PRO A 193 -3.69 -21.00 8.64
C PRO A 193 -2.43 -20.54 9.39
N GLU A 194 -1.28 -21.10 9.03
CA GLU A 194 0.02 -20.78 9.63
C GLU A 194 0.43 -19.34 9.32
N THR A 195 0.30 -18.92 8.07
CA THR A 195 0.62 -17.56 7.63
C THR A 195 -0.32 -16.54 8.27
N ARG A 196 -1.62 -16.85 8.39
CA ARG A 196 -2.59 -16.01 9.10
C ARG A 196 -2.21 -15.83 10.57
N LYS A 197 -1.93 -16.93 11.27
CA LYS A 197 -1.52 -16.90 12.67
C LYS A 197 -0.24 -16.07 12.87
N LYS A 198 0.75 -16.23 12.00
CA LYS A 198 1.98 -15.43 12.02
C LYS A 198 1.71 -13.95 11.82
N ALA A 199 0.91 -13.58 10.83
CA ALA A 199 0.55 -12.18 10.56
C ALA A 199 -0.17 -11.53 11.76
N ARG A 200 -1.07 -12.27 12.42
CA ARG A 200 -1.76 -11.80 13.63
C ARG A 200 -0.81 -11.55 14.80
N VAL A 201 0.12 -12.48 15.05
CA VAL A 201 1.12 -12.35 16.13
C VAL A 201 2.04 -11.16 15.90
N GLU A 202 2.45 -10.93 14.66
CA GLU A 202 3.27 -9.78 14.32
C GLU A 202 2.50 -8.46 14.48
N LEU A 203 1.28 -8.38 13.94
CA LEU A 203 0.46 -7.19 14.10
C LEU A 203 0.24 -6.87 15.58
N SER A 204 0.06 -7.89 16.43
CA SER A 204 -0.04 -7.67 17.87
C SER A 204 1.28 -7.22 18.51
N MET A 205 2.44 -7.64 18.00
CA MET A 205 3.75 -7.12 18.42
C MET A 205 3.94 -5.65 18.00
N ILE A 206 3.66 -5.33 16.73
CA ILE A 206 3.68 -3.96 16.20
C ILE A 206 2.77 -3.10 17.07
N MET A 207 1.51 -3.50 17.23
CA MET A 207 0.55 -2.78 18.06
C MET A 207 1.03 -2.70 19.50
N GLY A 208 1.53 -3.75 20.13
CA GLY A 208 1.93 -3.72 21.55
C GLY A 208 2.98 -2.65 21.87
N GLN A 209 3.93 -2.42 20.96
CA GLN A 209 5.08 -1.56 21.17
C GLN A 209 5.06 -0.26 20.37
N ALA A 210 4.10 -0.08 19.45
CA ALA A 210 3.99 1.13 18.66
C ALA A 210 3.35 2.29 19.43
N SER A 211 3.54 3.49 18.87
CA SER A 211 2.89 4.71 19.34
C SER A 211 1.36 4.56 19.34
N LEU A 212 0.66 5.35 20.16
CA LEU A 212 -0.80 5.40 20.16
C LEU A 212 -1.37 5.74 18.76
N GLU A 213 -0.64 6.59 18.02
CA GLU A 213 -0.99 6.99 16.66
C GLU A 213 -0.93 5.80 15.69
N SER A 214 0.18 5.04 15.71
CA SER A 214 0.35 3.83 14.91
C SER A 214 -0.70 2.77 15.24
N LYS A 215 -0.98 2.56 16.54
CA LYS A 215 -2.00 1.60 17.02
C LYS A 215 -3.37 1.89 16.39
N ARG A 216 -3.81 3.15 16.45
CA ARG A 216 -5.11 3.59 15.91
C ARG A 216 -5.25 3.33 14.42
N PHE A 217 -4.16 3.38 13.67
CA PHE A 217 -4.22 3.16 12.22
C PHE A 217 -4.08 1.67 11.85
N PHE A 218 -3.26 0.89 12.56
CA PHE A 218 -3.10 -0.55 12.29
C PHE A 218 -4.29 -1.40 12.72
N GLU A 219 -5.06 -0.97 13.71
CA GLU A 219 -6.22 -1.73 14.19
C GLU A 219 -7.27 -2.02 13.09
N PRO A 220 -7.79 -1.04 12.33
CA PRO A 220 -8.71 -1.32 11.22
C PRO A 220 -8.06 -2.09 10.06
N LEU A 221 -6.75 -1.97 9.87
CA LEU A 221 -6.02 -2.74 8.85
C LEU A 221 -5.80 -4.20 9.25
N GLY A 222 -5.61 -4.46 10.54
CA GLY A 222 -5.62 -5.82 11.09
C GLY A 222 -6.95 -6.50 10.80
N LEU A 223 -8.06 -5.82 11.08
CA LEU A 223 -9.40 -6.33 10.75
C LEU A 223 -9.60 -6.50 9.24
N LEU A 224 -9.11 -5.59 8.40
CA LEU A 224 -9.13 -5.78 6.94
C LEU A 224 -8.39 -7.08 6.54
N SER A 225 -7.20 -7.30 7.10
CA SER A 225 -6.41 -8.50 6.81
C SER A 225 -7.13 -9.77 7.24
N GLU A 226 -7.82 -9.75 8.38
CA GLU A 226 -8.64 -10.87 8.86
C GLU A 226 -9.85 -11.08 7.94
N VAL A 227 -10.59 -10.03 7.59
CA VAL A 227 -11.73 -10.11 6.66
C VAL A 227 -11.31 -10.73 5.33
N VAL A 228 -10.27 -10.21 4.69
CA VAL A 228 -9.74 -10.72 3.40
C VAL A 228 -9.38 -12.21 3.48
N ALA A 229 -8.89 -12.65 4.63
CA ALA A 229 -8.48 -14.03 4.86
C ALA A 229 -9.64 -14.99 5.12
N GLU A 230 -10.79 -14.48 5.58
CA GLU A 230 -11.95 -15.27 5.99
C GLU A 230 -13.09 -15.31 4.98
N ILE A 231 -13.24 -14.28 4.16
CA ILE A 231 -14.31 -14.24 3.14
C ILE A 231 -14.22 -15.45 2.19
N LEU A 232 -15.34 -16.11 1.93
CA LEU A 232 -15.43 -17.25 1.02
C LEU A 232 -16.33 -16.94 -0.18
N PRO A 233 -16.08 -17.53 -1.36
CA PRO A 233 -16.98 -17.47 -2.51
C PRO A 233 -18.41 -17.86 -2.13
N SER A 234 -19.41 -17.21 -2.71
CA SER A 234 -20.84 -17.47 -2.41
C SER A 234 -21.25 -18.90 -2.73
N ASP A 235 -20.62 -19.53 -3.72
CA ASP A 235 -20.80 -20.93 -4.11
C ASP A 235 -20.11 -21.93 -3.16
N ASN A 236 -19.33 -21.46 -2.19
CA ASN A 236 -18.67 -22.34 -1.22
C ASN A 236 -19.67 -22.83 -0.16
N LEU A 237 -19.79 -24.16 -0.03
CA LEU A 237 -20.69 -24.83 0.92
C LEU A 237 -20.47 -24.40 2.39
N GLU A 238 -19.25 -24.02 2.76
CA GLU A 238 -18.92 -23.53 4.10
C GLU A 238 -19.67 -22.24 4.47
N THR A 239 -20.08 -21.43 3.48
CA THR A 239 -20.81 -20.17 3.73
C THR A 239 -22.18 -20.39 4.36
N HIS A 240 -22.76 -21.58 4.18
CA HIS A 240 -24.04 -21.97 4.77
C HIS A 240 -23.91 -22.52 6.19
N LYS A 241 -22.67 -22.80 6.66
CA LYS A 241 -22.45 -23.31 8.02
C LYS A 241 -22.62 -22.19 9.05
N GLU A 242 -23.22 -22.54 10.19
CA GLU A 242 -23.43 -21.58 11.28
C GLU A 242 -22.10 -21.09 11.88
N GLU A 243 -21.06 -21.92 11.89
CA GLU A 243 -19.72 -21.52 12.33
C GLU A 243 -19.17 -20.34 11.51
N TYR A 244 -19.29 -20.42 10.18
CA TYR A 244 -18.87 -19.34 9.29
C TYR A 244 -19.70 -18.07 9.53
N ARG A 245 -21.02 -18.20 9.61
CA ARG A 245 -21.92 -17.07 9.87
C ARG A 245 -21.63 -16.38 11.20
N CYS A 246 -21.38 -17.17 12.25
CA CYS A 246 -20.98 -16.67 13.56
C CYS A 246 -19.65 -15.90 13.46
N LYS A 247 -18.67 -16.46 12.75
CA LYS A 247 -17.37 -15.81 12.52
C LYS A 247 -17.49 -14.46 11.82
N ILE A 248 -18.29 -14.38 10.75
CA ILE A 248 -18.53 -13.12 10.02
C ILE A 248 -19.25 -12.10 10.91
N LYS A 249 -20.24 -12.52 11.70
CA LYS A 249 -20.92 -11.64 12.67
C LYS A 249 -19.95 -11.09 13.71
N THR A 250 -19.06 -11.92 14.25
CA THR A 250 -18.02 -11.49 15.20
C THR A 250 -17.10 -10.46 14.58
N LEU A 251 -16.58 -10.71 13.37
CA LEU A 251 -15.74 -9.73 12.66
C LEU A 251 -16.48 -8.41 12.42
N LYS A 252 -17.75 -8.45 12.01
CA LYS A 252 -18.57 -7.25 11.82
C LYS A 252 -18.70 -6.46 13.13
N ALA A 253 -19.01 -7.14 14.24
CA ALA A 253 -19.13 -6.50 15.56
C ALA A 253 -17.80 -5.91 16.05
N GLU A 254 -16.67 -6.58 15.79
CA GLU A 254 -15.33 -6.06 16.10
C GLU A 254 -15.07 -4.75 15.34
N ILE A 255 -15.33 -4.71 14.02
CA ILE A 255 -15.16 -3.50 13.19
C ILE A 255 -16.08 -2.36 13.64
N GLU A 256 -17.31 -2.67 14.06
CA GLU A 256 -18.25 -1.67 14.59
C GLU A 256 -17.81 -1.11 15.95
N SER A 257 -17.22 -1.94 16.81
CA SER A 257 -16.76 -1.56 18.15
C SER A 257 -15.57 -0.59 18.15
N LEU A 258 -14.77 -0.59 17.07
CA LEU A 258 -13.64 0.32 16.90
C LEU A 258 -14.02 1.81 16.80
N ARG A 259 -15.31 2.13 16.66
CA ARG A 259 -15.87 3.49 16.46
C ARG A 259 -15.55 4.50 17.59
N THR A 260 -14.88 4.09 18.67
CA THR A 260 -14.99 4.75 19.99
C THR A 260 -13.94 5.84 20.31
N PHE A 261 -13.14 6.34 19.37
CA PHE A 261 -12.10 7.34 19.69
C PHE A 261 -12.22 8.67 18.95
N ALA A 262 -13.37 9.33 19.08
CA ALA A 262 -13.62 10.69 18.63
C ALA A 262 -13.49 11.72 19.78
N SER A 263 -12.38 11.70 20.51
CA SER A 263 -11.99 12.82 21.39
C SER A 263 -10.58 13.29 21.05
N CYS A 264 -10.40 13.73 19.80
CA CYS A 264 -9.24 14.51 19.43
C CYS A 264 -9.58 16.00 19.58
N SER A 265 -8.71 16.74 20.26
CA SER A 265 -8.77 18.22 20.29
C SER A 265 -8.91 18.76 18.86
N LEU A 266 -9.83 19.71 18.67
CA LEU A 266 -10.12 20.36 17.39
C LEU A 266 -8.91 21.09 16.78
N GLU A 267 -7.83 21.28 17.54
CA GLU A 267 -6.67 22.07 17.11
C GLU A 267 -5.51 21.25 16.53
N ASP A 268 -5.48 19.92 16.71
CA ASP A 268 -4.37 19.09 16.23
C ASP A 268 -4.65 18.46 14.85
N LEU A 269 -4.13 19.09 13.80
CA LEU A 269 -4.24 18.62 12.41
C LEU A 269 -3.64 17.21 12.21
N LYS A 270 -2.60 16.84 12.96
CA LYS A 270 -1.98 15.52 12.86
C LYS A 270 -2.91 14.45 13.44
N ALA A 271 -3.48 14.73 14.61
CA ALA A 271 -4.47 13.84 15.24
C ALA A 271 -5.72 13.67 14.38
N GLN A 272 -6.21 14.75 13.75
CA GLN A 272 -7.33 14.69 12.80
C GLN A 272 -7.02 13.79 11.59
N LYS A 273 -5.83 13.92 11.00
CA LYS A 273 -5.40 13.04 9.89
C LYS A 273 -5.38 11.58 10.29
N ILE A 274 -4.81 11.26 11.46
CA ILE A 274 -4.74 9.88 11.97
C ILE A 274 -6.14 9.32 12.23
N ALA A 275 -7.03 10.11 12.85
CA ALA A 275 -8.41 9.71 13.09
C ALA A 275 -9.17 9.48 11.78
N ALA A 276 -9.01 10.37 10.79
CA ALA A 276 -9.60 10.21 9.47
C ALA A 276 -9.07 8.96 8.75
N LYS A 277 -7.76 8.69 8.80
CA LYS A 277 -7.16 7.47 8.24
C LYS A 277 -7.76 6.21 8.84
N SER A 278 -7.79 6.14 10.18
CA SER A 278 -8.35 5.02 10.93
C SER A 278 -9.82 4.78 10.56
N GLU A 279 -10.63 5.84 10.60
CA GLU A 279 -12.06 5.74 10.32
C GLU A 279 -12.35 5.38 8.86
N VAL A 280 -11.63 5.95 7.90
CA VAL A 280 -11.81 5.62 6.47
C VAL A 280 -11.51 4.15 6.22
N TYR A 281 -10.41 3.62 6.74
CA TYR A 281 -10.11 2.19 6.60
C TYR A 281 -11.15 1.32 7.30
N ARG A 282 -11.56 1.68 8.52
CA ARG A 282 -12.64 0.97 9.24
C ARG A 282 -13.94 0.92 8.42
N LEU A 283 -14.37 2.05 7.87
CA LEU A 283 -15.56 2.14 7.02
C LEU A 283 -15.41 1.32 5.74
N SER A 284 -14.27 1.39 5.06
CA SER A 284 -14.01 0.59 3.86
C SER A 284 -14.02 -0.92 4.16
N THR A 285 -13.46 -1.35 5.28
CA THR A 285 -13.47 -2.75 5.71
C THR A 285 -14.90 -3.21 5.99
N LEU A 286 -15.73 -2.38 6.62
CA LEU A 286 -17.13 -2.70 6.90
C LEU A 286 -17.98 -2.79 5.62
N VAL A 287 -17.80 -1.86 4.68
CA VAL A 287 -18.44 -1.90 3.35
C VAL A 287 -18.01 -3.17 2.61
N TYR A 288 -16.71 -3.45 2.55
CA TYR A 288 -16.18 -4.63 1.89
C TYR A 288 -16.70 -5.92 2.51
N LEU A 289 -16.64 -6.08 3.84
CA LEU A 289 -17.18 -7.25 4.53
C LEU A 289 -18.68 -7.43 4.25
N SER A 290 -19.45 -6.35 4.33
CA SER A 290 -20.89 -6.42 4.11
C SER A 290 -21.21 -6.85 2.68
N ARG A 291 -20.60 -6.21 1.67
CA ARG A 291 -20.85 -6.55 0.25
C ARG A 291 -20.35 -7.93 -0.16
N THR A 292 -19.31 -8.45 0.49
CA THR A 292 -18.75 -9.77 0.18
C THR A 292 -19.45 -10.93 0.87
N THR A 293 -20.21 -10.66 1.94
CA THR A 293 -20.89 -11.69 2.72
C THR A 293 -22.42 -11.64 2.64
N ASP A 294 -22.98 -10.55 2.12
CA ASP A 294 -24.41 -10.44 1.87
C ASP A 294 -24.85 -11.42 0.77
N GLN A 295 -25.91 -12.18 1.07
CA GLN A 295 -26.52 -13.19 0.21
C GLN A 295 -27.85 -12.71 -0.39
N GLY A 296 -28.25 -11.45 -0.16
CA GLY A 296 -29.44 -10.88 -0.77
C GLY A 296 -30.05 -9.70 0.00
N GLU A 297 -30.03 -8.53 -0.65
CA GLU A 297 -30.98 -7.42 -0.54
C GLU A 297 -31.27 -6.79 0.84
N GLN A 298 -30.37 -6.88 1.84
CA GLN A 298 -30.54 -6.13 3.09
C GLN A 298 -29.64 -4.89 3.21
N GLU A 299 -30.32 -3.74 3.30
CA GLU A 299 -29.87 -2.41 3.76
C GLU A 299 -28.77 -1.70 2.95
N ASP A 300 -29.06 -1.44 1.67
CA ASP A 300 -28.31 -0.43 0.89
C ASP A 300 -28.23 0.93 1.61
N SER A 301 -29.24 1.29 2.41
CA SER A 301 -29.25 2.54 3.19
C SER A 301 -28.13 2.59 4.24
N GLY A 302 -27.82 1.48 4.91
CA GLY A 302 -26.73 1.40 5.89
C GLY A 302 -25.37 1.57 5.21
N ILE A 303 -25.17 0.89 4.08
CA ILE A 303 -23.93 0.98 3.30
C ILE A 303 -23.74 2.39 2.74
N ALA A 304 -24.79 3.02 2.20
CA ALA A 304 -24.73 4.39 1.68
C ALA A 304 -24.28 5.40 2.75
N VAL A 305 -24.74 5.26 4.00
CA VAL A 305 -24.31 6.12 5.12
C VAL A 305 -22.81 5.93 5.43
N LEU A 306 -22.32 4.69 5.40
CA LEU A 306 -20.90 4.39 5.61
C LEU A 306 -20.03 4.99 4.49
N VAL A 307 -20.47 4.83 3.24
CA VAL A 307 -19.79 5.37 2.04
C VAL A 307 -19.73 6.88 2.10
N GLU A 308 -20.86 7.56 2.32
CA GLU A 308 -20.90 9.03 2.38
C GLU A 308 -19.97 9.58 3.46
N ARG A 309 -19.98 8.97 4.65
CA ARG A 309 -19.06 9.35 5.72
C ARG A 309 -17.59 9.13 5.34
N GLY A 310 -17.28 8.04 4.65
CA GLY A 310 -15.94 7.75 4.13
C GLY A 310 -15.47 8.78 3.11
N LEU A 311 -16.35 9.16 2.17
CA LEU A 311 -16.08 10.18 1.15
C LEU A 311 -15.81 11.56 1.75
N GLN A 312 -16.49 11.93 2.84
CA GLN A 312 -16.26 13.18 3.55
C GLN A 312 -14.88 13.22 4.27
N LEU A 313 -14.39 12.07 4.72
CA LEU A 313 -13.12 11.96 5.45
C LEU A 313 -11.89 11.78 4.54
N LEU A 314 -12.08 11.29 3.31
CA LEU A 314 -11.01 11.08 2.33
C LEU A 314 -10.14 12.32 2.09
N PRO A 315 -10.68 13.55 1.91
CA PRO A 315 -9.85 14.75 1.77
C PRO A 315 -8.91 14.99 2.97
N VAL A 316 -9.29 14.56 4.17
CA VAL A 316 -8.55 14.77 5.42
C VAL A 316 -7.45 13.71 5.62
N MET A 317 -7.65 12.46 5.22
CA MET A 317 -6.77 11.34 5.59
C MET A 317 -5.33 11.37 5.02
N GLY A 318 -5.00 12.31 4.13
CA GLY A 318 -3.75 12.28 3.36
C GLY A 318 -3.87 11.44 2.09
N THR A 319 -2.96 11.60 1.14
CA THR A 319 -3.14 11.15 -0.25
C THR A 319 -2.62 9.73 -0.55
N CYS A 320 -1.59 9.27 0.15
CA CYS A 320 -0.89 8.01 -0.15
C CYS A 320 -1.70 6.78 0.29
N GLU A 321 -2.49 6.91 1.36
CA GLU A 321 -3.25 5.79 1.93
C GLU A 321 -4.69 5.69 1.40
N ARG A 322 -5.00 6.41 0.32
CA ARG A 322 -6.34 6.44 -0.29
C ARG A 322 -6.68 5.34 -1.28
N PRO A 323 -5.73 4.68 -2.01
CA PRO A 323 -6.10 3.87 -3.17
C PRO A 323 -7.14 2.77 -2.87
N LEU A 324 -6.95 1.99 -1.81
CA LEU A 324 -7.92 0.93 -1.45
C LEU A 324 -9.28 1.50 -1.00
N PRO A 325 -9.36 2.42 -0.02
CA PRO A 325 -10.65 3.01 0.36
C PRO A 325 -11.38 3.69 -0.81
N LEU A 326 -10.66 4.39 -1.69
CA LEU A 326 -11.24 4.97 -2.90
C LEU A 326 -11.82 3.92 -3.83
N LEU A 327 -11.13 2.79 -4.02
CA LEU A 327 -11.68 1.68 -4.79
C LEU A 327 -12.97 1.17 -4.16
N ILE A 328 -12.94 0.84 -2.86
CA ILE A 328 -14.10 0.24 -2.17
C ILE A 328 -15.31 1.18 -2.19
N PHE A 329 -15.14 2.46 -1.86
CA PHE A 329 -16.25 3.43 -1.92
C PHE A 329 -16.67 3.73 -3.36
N GLY A 330 -15.73 3.77 -4.30
CA GLY A 330 -16.01 3.98 -5.70
C GLY A 330 -16.84 2.85 -6.33
N CYS A 331 -16.66 1.60 -5.87
CA CYS A 331 -17.53 0.48 -6.24
C CYS A 331 -18.99 0.68 -5.86
N GLU A 332 -19.29 1.60 -4.94
CA GLU A 332 -20.65 1.88 -4.46
C GLU A 332 -21.35 3.00 -5.23
N ALA A 333 -20.65 3.70 -6.14
CA ALA A 333 -21.25 4.72 -6.98
C ALA A 333 -22.19 4.09 -8.03
N ARG A 334 -23.47 4.48 -8.00
CA ARG A 334 -24.55 3.99 -8.87
C ARG A 334 -24.98 5.01 -9.91
N THR A 335 -24.76 6.30 -9.68
CA THR A 335 -25.07 7.35 -10.65
C THR A 335 -23.82 8.00 -11.24
N ASP A 336 -23.97 8.66 -12.38
CA ASP A 336 -22.87 9.37 -13.03
C ASP A 336 -22.35 10.54 -12.17
N GLU A 337 -23.21 11.19 -11.38
CA GLU A 337 -22.81 12.24 -10.44
C GLU A 337 -21.93 11.69 -9.33
N GLU A 338 -22.26 10.52 -8.78
CA GLU A 338 -21.45 9.83 -7.77
C GLU A 338 -20.12 9.38 -8.36
N ARG A 339 -20.14 8.78 -9.55
CA ARG A 339 -18.93 8.36 -10.28
C ARG A 339 -18.02 9.57 -10.55
N HIS A 340 -18.59 10.70 -10.96
CA HIS A 340 -17.85 11.94 -11.18
C HIS A 340 -17.20 12.45 -9.89
N ARG A 341 -17.93 12.48 -8.77
CA ARG A 341 -17.39 12.86 -7.45
C ARG A 341 -16.20 11.99 -7.04
N ILE A 342 -16.26 10.69 -7.29
CA ILE A 342 -15.13 9.78 -7.02
C ILE A 342 -13.93 10.11 -7.92
N LEU A 343 -14.16 10.32 -9.22
CA LEU A 343 -13.10 10.68 -10.16
C LEU A 343 -12.45 12.03 -9.83
N ASP A 344 -13.20 12.97 -9.29
CA ASP A 344 -12.67 14.24 -8.79
C ASP A 344 -11.78 14.03 -7.56
N LEU A 345 -12.13 13.13 -6.64
CA LEU A 345 -11.28 12.80 -5.50
C LEU A 345 -9.96 12.12 -5.95
N VAL A 346 -10.03 11.30 -7.00
CA VAL A 346 -8.86 10.69 -7.66
C VAL A 346 -7.99 11.77 -8.33
N SER A 347 -8.60 12.70 -9.06
CA SER A 347 -7.89 13.72 -9.85
C SER A 347 -7.33 14.86 -8.99
N ASN A 348 -8.05 15.29 -7.95
CA ASN A 348 -7.60 16.34 -7.02
C ASN A 348 -6.43 15.89 -6.15
N ALA A 349 -6.22 14.58 -5.96
CA ALA A 349 -5.04 14.04 -5.31
C ALA A 349 -3.79 14.03 -6.22
N GLY A 350 -3.96 14.17 -7.55
CA GLY A 350 -2.88 14.18 -8.55
C GLY A 350 -1.99 15.42 -8.56
N LYS A 351 -2.31 16.47 -7.78
CA LYS A 351 -1.47 17.68 -7.68
C LYS A 351 -0.24 17.51 -6.77
N THR A 352 -0.17 16.43 -5.98
CA THR A 352 0.85 16.25 -4.92
C THR A 352 1.56 14.89 -4.88
N LEU A 353 1.12 13.91 -5.67
CA LEU A 353 1.67 12.54 -5.73
C LEU A 353 2.16 12.20 -7.15
N PRO A 354 2.94 11.12 -7.33
CA PRO A 354 3.04 10.50 -8.64
C PRO A 354 1.62 10.07 -9.04
N ASP A 355 1.09 10.68 -10.09
CA ASP A 355 -0.23 10.51 -10.73
C ASP A 355 -0.65 9.03 -10.99
N ARG A 356 0.22 8.06 -10.72
CA ARG A 356 0.16 6.70 -11.24
C ARG A 356 -0.62 5.70 -10.37
N GLU A 357 -0.50 5.73 -9.05
CA GLU A 357 -1.23 4.79 -8.17
C GLU A 357 -2.74 5.01 -8.28
N LEU A 358 -3.15 6.29 -8.29
CA LEU A 358 -4.54 6.69 -8.49
C LEU A 358 -5.02 6.48 -9.92
N HIS A 359 -4.12 6.52 -10.93
CA HIS A 359 -4.47 6.14 -12.30
C HIS A 359 -4.83 4.64 -12.41
N SER A 360 -4.13 3.77 -11.69
CA SER A 360 -4.50 2.34 -11.62
C SER A 360 -5.88 2.15 -10.98
N VAL A 361 -6.16 2.84 -9.87
CA VAL A 361 -7.50 2.82 -9.25
C VAL A 361 -8.57 3.32 -10.21
N LYS A 362 -8.31 4.42 -10.93
CA LYS A 362 -9.22 4.96 -11.95
C LYS A 362 -9.56 3.92 -13.02
N LYS A 363 -8.57 3.22 -13.56
CA LYS A 363 -8.78 2.15 -14.55
C LYS A 363 -9.62 1.01 -13.99
N LEU A 364 -9.34 0.58 -12.76
CA LEU A 364 -10.09 -0.49 -12.11
C LEU A 364 -11.54 -0.07 -11.85
N LEU A 365 -11.77 1.17 -11.39
CA LEU A 365 -13.12 1.71 -11.18
C LEU A 365 -13.92 1.75 -12.49
N HIS A 366 -13.33 2.26 -13.58
CA HIS A 366 -14.01 2.23 -14.88
C HIS A 366 -14.37 0.81 -15.32
N ALA A 367 -13.47 -0.16 -15.15
CA ALA A 367 -13.75 -1.55 -15.48
C ALA A 367 -14.86 -2.14 -14.60
N LEU A 368 -14.89 -1.81 -13.30
CA LEU A 368 -15.94 -2.25 -12.37
C LEU A 368 -17.30 -1.64 -12.70
N TRP A 369 -17.36 -0.34 -12.97
CA TRP A 369 -18.59 0.32 -13.41
C TRP A 369 -19.08 -0.21 -14.75
N THR A 370 -18.17 -0.55 -15.66
CA THR A 370 -18.54 -1.22 -16.92
C THR A 370 -19.19 -2.58 -16.64
N GLN A 371 -18.68 -3.35 -15.67
CA GLN A 371 -19.32 -4.60 -15.26
C GLN A 371 -20.71 -4.37 -14.67
N ASP A 372 -20.90 -3.32 -13.87
CA ASP A 372 -22.21 -2.97 -13.34
C ASP A 372 -23.19 -2.59 -14.45
N ASP A 373 -22.77 -1.75 -15.39
CA ASP A 373 -23.59 -1.27 -16.51
C ASP A 373 -24.01 -2.43 -17.42
N LEU A 374 -23.10 -3.37 -17.71
CA LEU A 374 -23.37 -4.56 -18.52
C LEU A 374 -24.39 -5.52 -17.88
N HIS A 375 -24.52 -5.53 -16.55
CA HIS A 375 -25.42 -6.43 -15.83
C HIS A 375 -26.66 -5.71 -15.28
N THR A 376 -26.92 -4.46 -15.68
CA THR A 376 -28.06 -3.66 -15.21
C THR A 376 -29.38 -4.40 -15.37
N ASP A 377 -29.59 -5.03 -16.54
CA ASP A 377 -30.80 -5.76 -16.92
C ASP A 377 -30.67 -7.29 -16.78
N SER A 378 -29.55 -7.77 -16.23
CA SER A 378 -29.32 -9.21 -16.06
C SER A 378 -30.12 -9.76 -14.88
N ILE A 379 -30.77 -10.91 -15.11
CA ILE A 379 -31.45 -11.69 -14.05
C ILE A 379 -30.42 -12.21 -13.03
N LEU A 380 -29.19 -12.47 -13.48
CA LEU A 380 -28.08 -12.93 -12.63
C LEU A 380 -27.02 -11.84 -12.59
N LYS A 381 -26.97 -11.09 -11.49
CA LYS A 381 -25.94 -10.09 -11.25
C LYS A 381 -24.72 -10.76 -10.61
N PRO A 382 -23.50 -10.51 -11.10
CA PRO A 382 -22.30 -11.04 -10.46
C PRO A 382 -22.20 -10.48 -9.04
N THR A 383 -21.83 -11.35 -8.11
CA THR A 383 -21.57 -10.95 -6.72
C THR A 383 -20.43 -9.94 -6.66
N TYR A 384 -20.35 -9.18 -5.57
CA TYR A 384 -19.28 -8.20 -5.36
C TYR A 384 -17.88 -8.82 -5.50
N MET A 385 -17.71 -10.04 -4.98
CA MET A 385 -16.44 -10.77 -5.09
C MET A 385 -16.11 -11.23 -6.50
N GLU A 386 -17.10 -11.69 -7.26
CA GLU A 386 -16.91 -12.08 -8.67
C GLU A 386 -16.52 -10.88 -9.50
N LYS A 387 -17.19 -9.73 -9.33
CA LYS A 387 -16.83 -8.49 -10.03
C LYS A 387 -15.37 -8.09 -9.78
N LEU A 388 -14.96 -8.01 -8.50
CA LEU A 388 -13.58 -7.69 -8.15
C LEU A 388 -12.60 -8.71 -8.74
N SER A 389 -12.92 -10.00 -8.63
CA SER A 389 -12.02 -11.06 -9.10
C SER A 389 -11.88 -11.05 -10.62
N THR A 390 -12.96 -10.83 -11.37
CA THR A 390 -12.96 -10.72 -12.82
C THR A 390 -12.13 -9.52 -13.27
N VAL A 391 -12.38 -8.33 -12.72
CA VAL A 391 -11.65 -7.11 -13.11
C VAL A 391 -10.17 -7.20 -12.75
N PHE A 392 -9.85 -7.73 -11.57
CA PHE A 392 -8.45 -7.83 -11.16
C PHE A 392 -7.72 -8.86 -12.02
N SER A 393 -8.30 -10.04 -12.24
CA SER A 393 -7.68 -11.10 -13.04
C SER A 393 -7.47 -10.69 -14.50
N ALA A 394 -8.33 -9.81 -15.04
CA ALA A 394 -8.15 -9.20 -16.36
C ALA A 394 -6.96 -8.22 -16.42
N SER A 395 -6.46 -7.74 -15.28
CA SER A 395 -5.27 -6.88 -15.23
C SER A 395 -3.99 -7.68 -15.49
N GLU A 396 -3.15 -7.18 -16.40
CA GLU A 396 -1.85 -7.80 -16.71
C GLU A 396 -0.98 -7.94 -15.46
N LEU A 397 -0.95 -6.89 -14.65
CA LEU A 397 -0.19 -6.80 -13.41
C LEU A 397 -1.13 -6.90 -12.20
N LEU A 398 -0.57 -7.39 -11.09
CA LEU A 398 -1.28 -7.43 -9.81
C LEU A 398 -1.56 -5.99 -9.36
N PRO A 399 -2.83 -5.60 -9.11
CA PRO A 399 -3.15 -4.30 -8.54
C PRO A 399 -2.40 -4.06 -7.23
N HIS A 400 -2.02 -2.81 -7.00
CA HIS A 400 -1.33 -2.37 -5.79
C HIS A 400 -2.05 -1.13 -5.25
N PHE A 401 -2.26 -1.09 -3.93
CA PHE A 401 -3.09 -0.09 -3.26
C PHE A 401 -2.44 0.58 -2.06
N ALA A 402 -1.14 0.35 -1.85
CA ALA A 402 -0.38 0.86 -0.70
C ALA A 402 0.40 2.13 -1.08
#